data_AF-A0A969EP96-F1
#
_entry.id   AF-A0A969EP96-F1
#
_cell.length_a   1.000
_cell.length_b   1.000
_cell.length_c   1.000
_cell.angle_alpha   90.00
_cell.angle_beta   90.00
_cell.angle_gamma   90.00
#
_symmetry.space_group_name_H-M   'P 1'
#
loop_
_entity.id
_entity.type
_entity.pdbx_description
1 polymer ?
#
loop_
_entity_poly.entity_id
_entity_poly.type
_entity_poly.pdbx_seq_one_letter_code
_entity_poly.pdbx_strand_id
1 'polypeptide(L)'
;MIQGKRHSLVKPTLQTPYHIDFDWWRQTDRDWRVYLRSYLSPEDQITYAEISEDEQVDIVDEDTGEVAQVDALQHVLISRYAKQGDFINQNTSI
;
A
#
# COMPACT_ATOMS: atom_id res chain seq x y z
N MET A 1 3.86 5.87 28.71
CA MET A 1 3.48 4.45 28.86
C MET A 1 2.55 4.12 27.70
N ILE A 2 3.08 3.51 26.64
CA ILE A 2 2.30 3.16 25.45
C ILE A 2 1.42 1.97 25.87
N GLN A 3 0.11 2.20 26.02
CA GLN A 3 -0.83 1.09 26.25
C GLN A 3 -0.79 0.20 25.02
N GLY A 4 -0.12 -0.96 25.13
CA GLY A 4 -0.21 -2.02 24.15
C GLY A 4 -1.67 -2.44 24.04
N LYS A 5 -2.31 -2.08 22.91
CA LYS A 5 -3.64 -2.55 22.52
C LYS A 5 -3.57 -4.07 22.60
N ARG A 6 -4.28 -4.68 23.56
CA ARG A 6 -4.30 -6.14 23.70
C ARG A 6 -4.82 -6.69 22.38
N HIS A 7 -3.95 -7.27 21.57
CA HIS A 7 -4.38 -8.01 20.39
C HIS A 7 -5.30 -9.10 20.90
N SER A 8 -6.56 -8.98 20.53
CA SER A 8 -7.55 -10.01 20.81
C SER A 8 -6.97 -11.33 20.31
N LEU A 9 -6.84 -12.33 21.17
CA LEU A 9 -6.42 -13.70 20.80
C LEU A 9 -7.49 -14.41 19.94
N VAL A 10 -8.40 -13.65 19.34
CA VAL A 10 -9.41 -14.12 18.42
C VAL A 10 -8.70 -14.43 17.11
N LYS A 11 -8.74 -15.70 16.72
CA LYS A 11 -8.23 -16.18 15.44
C LYS A 11 -8.89 -15.35 14.31
N PRO A 12 -8.10 -14.69 13.43
CA PRO A 12 -8.65 -13.97 12.31
C PRO A 12 -9.52 -14.88 11.43
N THR A 13 -10.65 -14.35 10.98
CA THR A 13 -11.54 -14.98 10.01
C THR A 13 -11.41 -14.27 8.66
N LEU A 14 -12.08 -14.82 7.62
CA LEU A 14 -12.16 -14.17 6.31
C LEU A 14 -12.84 -12.79 6.34
N GLN A 15 -13.58 -12.47 7.41
CA GLN A 15 -14.27 -11.20 7.60
C GLN A 15 -13.47 -10.22 8.44
N THR A 16 -12.28 -10.60 8.92
CA THR A 16 -11.45 -9.71 9.71
C THR A 16 -10.83 -8.66 8.79
N PRO A 17 -11.10 -7.36 8.99
CA PRO A 17 -10.46 -6.33 8.20
C PRO A 17 -8.97 -6.24 8.57
N TYR A 18 -8.13 -6.09 7.55
CA TYR A 18 -6.69 -5.87 7.71
C TYR A 18 -6.37 -4.42 7.35
N HIS A 19 -5.41 -3.85 8.07
CA HIS A 19 -4.87 -2.53 7.79
C HIS A 19 -3.36 -2.66 7.58
N ILE A 20 -2.88 -2.15 6.44
CA ILE A 20 -1.45 -2.09 6.12
C ILE A 20 -0.93 -0.75 6.63
N ASP A 21 0.00 -0.78 7.58
CA ASP A 21 0.63 0.41 8.15
C ASP A 21 1.87 0.79 7.32
N PHE A 22 1.66 1.69 6.35
CA PHE A 22 2.74 2.19 5.49
C PHE A 22 3.65 3.19 6.22
N ASP A 23 3.18 3.84 7.27
CA ASP A 23 4.01 4.74 8.08
C ASP A 23 5.08 3.97 8.84
N TRP A 24 4.73 2.78 9.34
CA TRP A 24 5.68 1.88 9.96
C TRP A 24 6.72 1.37 8.95
N TRP A 25 6.32 0.99 7.73
CA TRP A 25 7.27 0.61 6.67
C TRP A 25 8.21 1.74 6.29
N ARG A 26 7.71 2.97 6.13
CA ARG A 26 8.55 4.15 5.89
C ARG A 26 9.62 4.37 6.94
N GLN A 27 9.30 4.11 8.21
CA GLN A 27 10.22 4.33 9.32
C GLN A 27 11.23 3.18 9.51
N THR A 28 10.85 1.95 9.14
CA THR A 28 11.59 0.74 9.52
C THR A 28 12.43 0.17 8.39
N ASP A 29 11.96 0.30 7.15
CA ASP A 29 12.62 -0.23 5.97
C ASP A 29 12.94 0.92 5.01
N ARG A 30 14.14 0.92 4.43
CA ARG A 30 14.57 1.94 3.47
C ARG A 30 14.27 1.53 2.03
N ASP A 31 14.13 0.24 1.78
CA ASP A 31 14.02 -0.34 0.44
C ASP A 31 12.57 -0.72 0.09
N TRP A 32 11.60 -0.52 0.99
CA TRP A 32 10.18 -0.82 0.74
C TRP A 32 9.65 -0.13 -0.54
N ARG A 33 10.10 1.08 -0.86
CA ARG A 33 9.73 1.77 -2.11
C ARG A 33 10.29 1.09 -3.35
N VAL A 34 11.52 0.57 -3.28
CA VAL A 34 12.13 -0.18 -4.38
C VAL A 34 11.33 -1.45 -4.63
N TYR A 35 10.93 -2.11 -3.55
CA TYR A 35 10.05 -3.28 -3.63
C TYR A 35 8.69 -2.93 -4.25
N LEU A 36 8.05 -1.83 -3.85
CA LEU A 36 6.79 -1.38 -4.44
C LEU A 36 6.92 -1.02 -5.92
N ARG A 37 8.00 -0.36 -6.32
CA ARG A 37 8.29 -0.04 -7.73
C ARG A 37 8.46 -1.29 -8.60
N SER A 38 8.95 -2.39 -8.01
CA SER A 38 9.12 -3.66 -8.74
C SER A 38 7.81 -4.28 -9.23
N TYR A 39 6.67 -3.91 -8.63
CA TYR A 39 5.35 -4.35 -9.07
C TYR A 39 4.82 -3.59 -10.30
N LEU A 40 5.41 -2.44 -10.62
CA LEU A 40 5.04 -1.68 -11.81
C LEU A 40 5.58 -2.37 -13.07
N SER A 41 4.84 -2.26 -14.17
CA SER A 41 5.35 -2.67 -15.49
C SER A 41 6.55 -1.80 -15.90
N PRO A 42 7.44 -2.27 -16.78
CA PRO A 42 8.64 -1.50 -17.18
C PRO A 42 8.31 -0.11 -17.77
N GLU A 43 7.21 0.01 -18.50
CA GLU A 43 6.70 1.28 -19.05
C GLU A 43 6.33 2.29 -17.94
N ASP A 44 5.70 1.81 -16.89
CA ASP A 44 5.24 2.61 -15.78
C ASP A 44 6.39 2.92 -14.81
N GLN A 45 7.37 2.03 -14.66
CA GLN A 45 8.61 2.33 -13.93
C GLN A 45 9.35 3.54 -14.52
N ILE A 46 9.35 3.67 -15.84
CA ILE A 46 9.93 4.84 -16.55
C ILE A 46 9.06 6.07 -16.33
N THR A 47 7.74 5.93 -16.51
CA THR A 47 6.78 7.05 -16.38
C THR A 47 6.79 7.64 -14.97
N TYR A 48 6.94 6.79 -13.95
CA TYR A 48 6.97 7.18 -12.55
C TYR A 48 8.39 7.27 -11.99
N ALA A 49 9.43 7.27 -12.83
CA ALA A 49 10.83 7.42 -12.38
C ALA A 49 11.04 8.75 -11.63
N GLU A 50 10.34 9.81 -12.03
CA GLU A 50 10.48 11.15 -11.47
C GLU A 50 9.55 11.46 -10.29
N ILE A 51 8.62 10.57 -9.94
CA ILE A 51 7.78 10.76 -8.75
C ILE A 51 8.67 10.81 -7.51
N SER A 52 8.67 11.98 -6.86
CA SER A 52 9.38 12.23 -5.62
C SER A 52 8.80 11.38 -4.48
N GLU A 53 9.61 11.04 -3.49
CA GLU A 53 9.14 10.34 -2.28
C GLU A 53 8.21 11.21 -1.42
N ASP A 54 8.26 12.52 -1.62
CA ASP A 54 7.46 13.49 -0.87
C ASP A 54 6.15 13.86 -1.59
N GLU A 55 5.88 13.28 -2.76
CA GLU A 55 4.67 13.56 -3.52
C GLU A 55 3.47 12.85 -2.88
N GLN A 56 2.65 13.64 -2.20
CA GLN A 56 1.43 13.18 -1.55
C GLN A 56 0.20 13.52 -2.40
N VAL A 57 -0.75 12.60 -2.43
CA VAL A 57 -2.03 12.72 -3.14
C VAL A 57 -3.16 12.56 -2.14
N ASP A 58 -4.13 13.46 -2.22
CA ASP A 58 -5.35 13.36 -1.42
C ASP A 58 -6.32 12.42 -2.14
N ILE A 59 -6.59 11.27 -1.53
CA ILE A 59 -7.57 10.30 -2.00
C ILE A 59 -8.87 10.48 -1.23
N VAL A 60 -9.99 10.34 -1.95
CA VAL A 60 -11.33 10.41 -1.37
C VAL A 60 -11.98 9.04 -1.52
N ASP A 61 -12.43 8.46 -0.42
CA ASP A 61 -13.26 7.26 -0.44
C ASP A 61 -14.66 7.62 -0.95
N GLU A 62 -15.11 6.98 -2.04
CA GLU A 62 -16.39 7.31 -2.69
C GLU A 62 -17.62 6.92 -1.85
N ASP A 63 -17.48 5.93 -0.95
CA ASP A 63 -18.58 5.41 -0.13
C ASP A 63 -18.70 6.16 1.20
N THR A 64 -17.57 6.56 1.80
CA THR A 64 -17.54 7.23 3.12
C THR A 64 -17.31 8.73 3.05
N GLY A 65 -16.73 9.24 1.95
CA GLY A 65 -16.31 10.63 1.80
C GLY A 65 -15.07 11.00 2.63
N GLU A 66 -14.39 10.02 3.22
CA GLU A 66 -13.16 10.25 3.99
C GLU A 66 -12.01 10.65 3.06
N VAL A 67 -11.25 11.66 3.47
CA VAL A 67 -10.05 12.12 2.75
C VAL A 67 -8.83 11.58 3.46
N ALA A 68 -7.99 10.85 2.74
CA ALA A 68 -6.69 10.38 3.23
C ALA A 68 -5.57 10.91 2.34
N GLN A 69 -4.46 11.30 2.96
CA GLN A 69 -3.26 11.69 2.23
C GLN A 69 -2.34 10.48 2.13
N VAL A 70 -2.03 10.07 0.90
CA VAL A 70 -1.20 8.89 0.62
C VAL A 70 -0.10 9.21 -0.37
N ASP A 71 0.95 8.39 -0.37
CA ASP A 71 2.03 8.50 -1.34
C ASP A 71 1.53 8.20 -2.78
N ALA A 72 1.99 8.97 -3.75
CA ALA A 72 1.56 8.86 -5.14
C ALA A 72 1.79 7.47 -5.76
N LEU A 73 2.91 6.80 -5.42
CA LEU A 73 3.20 5.45 -5.89
C LEU A 73 2.23 4.43 -5.27
N GLN A 74 1.91 4.58 -3.98
CA GLN A 74 0.90 3.74 -3.32
C GLN A 74 -0.46 3.90 -3.99
N HIS A 75 -0.87 5.13 -4.27
CA HIS A 75 -2.14 5.40 -4.94
C HIS A 75 -2.23 4.70 -6.30
N VAL A 76 -1.19 4.78 -7.14
CA VAL A 76 -1.17 4.14 -8.46
C VAL A 76 -1.26 2.61 -8.33
N LEU A 77 -0.52 2.02 -7.40
CA LEU A 77 -0.53 0.57 -7.18
C LEU A 77 -1.92 0.09 -6.73
N ILE A 78 -2.53 0.74 -5.74
CA ILE A 78 -3.82 0.33 -5.17
C ILE A 78 -4.98 0.61 -6.14
N SER A 79 -4.98 1.77 -6.81
CA SER A 79 -6.10 2.19 -7.65
C SER A 79 -6.16 1.45 -8.98
N ARG A 80 -5.00 1.10 -9.56
CA ARG A 80 -4.89 0.50 -10.89
C ARG A 80 -4.40 -0.95 -10.85
N TYR A 81 -3.21 -1.18 -10.30
CA TYR A 81 -2.55 -2.49 -10.40
C TYR A 81 -3.21 -3.57 -9.55
N ALA A 82 -3.63 -3.24 -8.33
CA ALA A 82 -4.31 -4.17 -7.44
C ALA A 82 -5.66 -4.68 -8.01
N LYS A 83 -6.25 -3.95 -8.97
CA LYS A 83 -7.49 -4.34 -9.66
C LYS A 83 -7.23 -5.20 -10.89
N GLN A 84 -5.97 -5.38 -11.32
CA GLN A 84 -5.63 -6.24 -12.44
C GLN A 84 -5.67 -7.72 -12.02
N GLY A 85 -6.30 -8.56 -12.84
CA GLY A 85 -6.50 -9.98 -12.51
C GLY A 85 -5.20 -10.77 -12.34
N ASP A 86 -4.11 -10.33 -12.96
CA ASP A 86 -2.79 -10.99 -12.95
C ASP A 86 -1.83 -10.44 -11.88
N PHE A 87 -2.30 -9.52 -11.02
CA PHE A 87 -1.47 -8.89 -9.99
C PHE A 87 -0.95 -9.91 -8.96
N ILE A 88 -1.79 -10.86 -8.54
CA ILE A 88 -1.38 -12.02 -7.75
C ILE A 88 -1.12 -13.17 -8.72
N ASN A 89 0.15 -13.53 -8.89
CA ASN A 89 0.56 -14.60 -9.81
C ASN A 89 1.34 -15.69 -9.05
N GLN A 90 1.82 -16.70 -9.78
CA GLN A 90 2.53 -17.85 -9.20
C GLN A 90 3.83 -17.49 -8.46
N ASN A 91 4.39 -16.32 -8.73
CA ASN A 91 5.60 -15.81 -8.08
C ASN A 91 5.28 -14.91 -6.88
N THR A 92 4.01 -14.62 -6.61
CA THR A 92 3.58 -13.88 -5.42
C THR A 92 3.69 -14.82 -4.22
N SER A 93 4.55 -14.47 -3.25
CA SER A 93 4.66 -15.23 -2.00
C SER A 93 3.38 -15.07 -1.18
N ILE A 94 2.81 -16.19 -0.73
CA ILE A 94 1.60 -16.30 0.10
C ILE A 94 1.93 -16.73 1.53
#